data_AF-A0A535VSF9-F1
#
_entry.id   AF-A0A535VSF9-F1
#
_cell.length_a   1.000
_cell.length_b   1.000
_cell.length_c   1.000
_cell.angle_alpha   90.00
_cell.angle_beta   90.00
_cell.angle_gamma   90.00
#
_symmetry.space_group_name_H-M   'P 1'
#
loop_
_entity.id
_entity.type
_entity.pdbx_description
1 polymer ?
#
loop_
_entity_poly.entity_id
_entity_poly.type
_entity_poly.pdbx_seq_one_letter_code
_entity_poly.pdbx_strand_id
1 'polypeptide(L)'
;MSSRWAALITAGTIATLLLAGTSLVAITKLLASFPSRVVLPSTTAACLPSDFPSYPDAERAFSFRVGPVCSESFTSGDTPDQVASFFETQLETWPWRVTGSTSSPDTIYFGRRDSTNATGEVQALATRFGSQFTISYTP
;
A
#
# COMPACT_ATOMS: atom_id res chain seq x y z
N MET A 1 55.90 -31.25 18.48
CA MET A 1 55.21 -30.33 17.55
C MET A 1 54.07 -29.64 18.30
N SER A 2 54.36 -28.89 19.37
CA SER A 2 54.61 -27.43 19.38
C SER A 2 53.41 -26.56 18.91
N SER A 3 52.24 -26.80 19.51
CA SER A 3 51.42 -25.88 20.34
C SER A 3 51.56 -24.34 20.26
N ARG A 4 52.19 -23.75 19.23
CA ARG A 4 52.41 -22.31 19.11
C ARG A 4 51.59 -21.64 18.01
N TRP A 5 50.88 -22.40 17.18
CA TRP A 5 50.06 -21.89 16.09
C TRP A 5 48.57 -21.70 16.47
N ALA A 6 48.08 -22.42 17.48
CA ALA A 6 46.67 -22.32 17.90
C ALA A 6 46.37 -21.08 18.75
N ALA A 7 47.38 -20.47 19.39
CA ALA A 7 47.21 -19.30 20.25
C ALA A 7 47.13 -17.96 19.49
N LEU A 8 47.57 -17.91 18.23
CA LEU A 8 47.52 -16.69 17.41
C LEU A 8 46.17 -16.48 16.70
N ILE A 9 45.36 -17.53 16.57
CA ILE A 9 44.05 -17.44 15.89
C ILE A 9 42.95 -17.00 16.87
N THR A 10 43.07 -17.35 18.16
CA THR A 10 42.10 -16.99 19.20
C THR A 10 42.23 -15.56 19.71
N ALA A 11 43.40 -14.93 19.62
CA ALA A 11 43.57 -13.52 20.01
C ALA A 11 43.00 -12.53 18.98
N GLY A 12 42.97 -12.90 17.69
CA GLY A 12 42.49 -12.02 16.61
C GLY A 12 40.96 -11.91 16.53
N THR A 13 40.23 -12.93 16.97
CA THR A 13 38.75 -12.98 16.90
C THR A 13 38.09 -12.26 18.08
N ILE A 14 38.72 -12.22 19.26
CA ILE A 14 38.14 -11.52 20.42
C ILE A 14 38.30 -10.00 20.29
N ALA A 15 39.39 -9.53 19.70
CA ALA A 15 39.61 -8.10 19.46
C ALA A 15 38.64 -7.49 18.42
N THR A 16 38.15 -8.28 17.46
CA THR A 16 37.16 -7.82 16.48
C THR A 16 35.73 -7.84 17.00
N LEU A 17 35.39 -8.71 17.96
CA LEU A 17 34.04 -8.74 18.54
C LEU A 17 33.76 -7.59 19.51
N LEU A 18 34.78 -7.00 20.15
CA LEU A 18 34.59 -5.92 21.12
C LEU A 18 34.42 -4.53 20.48
N LEU A 19 34.72 -4.37 19.19
CA LEU A 19 34.49 -3.12 18.43
C LEU A 19 33.14 -3.10 17.67
N ALA A 20 32.41 -4.22 17.62
CA ALA A 20 31.10 -4.31 17.00
C ALA A 20 29.92 -4.07 17.98
N GLY A 21 30.22 -3.79 19.25
CA GLY A 21 29.23 -3.74 20.33
C GLY A 21 28.55 -2.39 20.59
N THR A 22 28.95 -1.30 19.91
CA THR A 22 28.42 0.05 20.20
C THR A 22 27.60 0.68 19.08
N SER A 23 27.49 0.04 17.90
CA SER A 23 26.81 0.65 16.75
C SER A 23 25.34 0.23 16.55
N LEU A 24 24.83 -0.82 17.22
CA LEU A 24 23.46 -1.28 16.98
C LEU A 24 22.36 -0.54 17.78
N VAL A 25 22.69 0.11 18.89
CA VAL A 25 21.69 0.83 19.71
C VAL A 25 21.38 2.23 19.16
N ALA A 26 22.25 2.78 18.32
CA ALA A 26 22.03 4.08 17.68
C ALA A 26 21.10 4.00 16.45
N ILE A 27 21.04 2.85 15.77
CA ILE A 27 20.25 2.69 14.53
C ILE A 27 18.77 2.46 14.84
N THR A 28 18.45 1.76 15.94
CA THR A 28 17.07 1.48 16.33
C THR A 28 16.29 2.70 16.80
N LYS A 29 16.97 3.74 17.31
CA LYS A 29 16.30 5.01 17.69
C LYS A 29 16.06 5.96 16.51
N LEU A 30 16.76 5.79 15.39
CA LEU A 30 16.60 6.63 14.20
C LEU A 30 15.42 6.19 13.31
N LEU A 31 14.94 4.95 13.43
CA LEU A 31 13.77 4.46 12.68
C LEU A 31 12.43 4.71 13.40
N ALA A 32 12.45 5.03 14.70
CA ALA A 32 11.25 5.32 15.48
C ALA A 32 10.76 6.77 15.34
N SER A 33 11.53 7.64 14.68
CA SER A 33 11.24 9.07 14.55
C SER A 33 10.93 9.53 13.13
N PHE A 34 10.67 8.61 12.19
CA PHE A 34 10.05 9.00 10.93
C PHE A 34 8.55 9.26 11.20
N PRO A 35 8.07 10.51 11.18
CA PRO A 35 6.65 10.72 10.94
C PRO A 35 6.36 10.11 9.57
N SER A 36 5.62 9.00 9.54
CA SER A 36 5.09 8.37 8.33
C SER A 36 4.01 9.25 7.70
N ARG A 37 4.38 10.44 7.24
CA ARG A 37 3.56 11.31 6.41
C ARG A 37 4.48 12.05 5.45
N VAL A 38 4.97 11.30 4.45
CA VAL A 38 5.30 11.92 3.17
C VAL A 38 3.96 12.30 2.55
N VAL A 39 3.44 13.48 2.90
CA VAL A 39 2.36 14.12 2.16
C VAL A 39 3.04 14.79 0.98
N LEU A 40 3.21 14.03 -0.11
CA LEU A 40 3.48 14.64 -1.41
C LEU A 40 2.27 15.54 -1.71
N PRO A 41 2.47 16.83 -2.06
CA PRO A 41 1.37 17.69 -2.45
C PRO A 41 0.70 17.10 -3.70
N SER A 42 -0.48 16.51 -3.52
CA SER A 42 -1.31 15.91 -4.57
C SER A 42 -1.88 17.00 -5.47
N THR A 43 -1.08 17.54 -6.38
CA THR A 43 -1.56 18.37 -7.50
C THR A 43 -1.88 17.53 -8.74
N THR A 44 -1.91 16.19 -8.62
CA THR A 44 -2.27 15.30 -9.72
C THR A 44 -3.79 15.32 -9.92
N ALA A 45 -4.20 15.85 -11.07
CA ALA A 45 -5.59 15.82 -11.52
C ALA A 45 -6.17 14.40 -11.39
N ALA A 46 -7.42 14.30 -10.94
CA ALA A 46 -8.11 13.03 -10.88
C ALA A 46 -8.04 12.31 -12.24
N CYS A 47 -7.60 11.05 -12.22
CA CYS A 47 -7.42 10.25 -13.42
C CYS A 47 -8.54 9.22 -13.61
N LEU A 48 -9.39 9.01 -12.59
CA LEU A 48 -10.57 8.18 -12.69
C LEU A 48 -11.62 8.82 -13.61
N PRO A 49 -12.44 8.03 -14.32
CA PRO A 49 -13.57 8.56 -15.07
C PRO A 49 -14.52 9.37 -14.19
N SER A 50 -15.09 10.45 -14.73
CA SER A 50 -15.98 11.34 -13.98
C SER A 50 -17.29 10.67 -13.53
N ASP A 51 -17.66 9.56 -14.17
CA ASP A 51 -18.81 8.73 -13.83
C ASP A 51 -18.46 7.57 -12.89
N PHE A 52 -17.22 7.49 -12.39
CA PHE A 52 -16.83 6.50 -11.39
C PHE A 52 -17.42 6.87 -10.02
N PRO A 53 -18.04 5.93 -9.28
CA PRO A 53 -18.61 6.22 -7.96
C PRO A 53 -17.59 6.77 -6.97
N SER A 54 -17.93 7.89 -6.33
CA SER A 54 -17.09 8.50 -5.28
C SER A 54 -17.49 7.96 -3.92
N TYR A 55 -16.53 7.47 -3.14
CA TYR A 55 -16.78 7.02 -1.77
C TYR A 55 -17.04 8.23 -0.85
N PRO A 56 -18.10 8.23 -0.03
CA PRO A 56 -18.41 9.34 0.87
C PRO A 56 -17.34 9.49 1.95
N ASP A 57 -17.04 10.72 2.35
CA ASP A 57 -16.13 11.04 3.47
C ASP A 57 -14.67 10.51 3.33
N ALA A 58 -14.29 10.04 2.13
CA ALA A 58 -12.94 9.61 1.85
C ALA A 58 -12.01 10.79 1.53
N GLU A 59 -10.84 10.81 2.17
CA GLU A 59 -9.77 11.75 1.86
C GLU A 59 -8.83 11.14 0.83
N ARG A 60 -8.60 11.82 -0.29
CA ARG A 60 -7.63 11.39 -1.31
C ARG A 60 -6.21 11.51 -0.75
N ALA A 61 -5.51 10.38 -0.66
CA ALA A 61 -4.11 10.33 -0.24
C ALA A 61 -3.16 10.66 -1.40
N PHE A 62 -3.31 9.98 -2.54
CA PHE A 62 -2.50 10.22 -3.73
C PHE A 62 -3.20 9.76 -5.01
N SER A 63 -2.72 10.25 -6.15
CA SER A 63 -3.16 9.83 -7.49
C SER A 63 -1.96 9.81 -8.43
N PHE A 64 -1.86 8.76 -9.25
CA PHE A 64 -0.86 8.67 -10.30
C PHE A 64 -1.40 7.94 -11.53
N ARG A 65 -0.75 8.16 -12.67
CA ARG A 65 -1.05 7.49 -13.94
C ARG A 65 0.24 6.90 -14.52
N VAL A 66 0.23 5.62 -14.85
CA VAL A 66 1.33 4.91 -15.53
C VAL A 66 0.78 4.29 -16.81
N GLY A 67 1.08 4.91 -17.95
CA GLY A 67 0.50 4.51 -19.22
C GLY A 67 -1.04 4.64 -19.20
N PRO A 68 -1.80 3.58 -19.56
CA PRO A 68 -3.26 3.61 -19.51
C PRO A 68 -3.81 3.48 -18.08
N VAL A 69 -3.00 3.01 -17.13
CA VAL A 69 -3.44 2.71 -15.77
C VAL A 69 -3.52 3.99 -14.95
N CYS A 70 -4.71 4.28 -14.45
CA CYS A 70 -4.95 5.24 -13.39
C CYS A 70 -4.95 4.51 -12.04
N SER A 71 -4.28 5.07 -11.04
CA SER A 71 -4.35 4.58 -9.66
C SER A 71 -4.58 5.75 -8.71
N GLU A 72 -5.60 5.63 -7.88
CA GLU A 72 -5.95 6.61 -6.86
C GLU A 72 -6.13 5.93 -5.52
N SER A 73 -5.52 6.48 -4.48
CA SER A 73 -5.65 5.97 -3.12
C SER A 73 -6.31 6.97 -2.21
N PHE A 74 -7.10 6.43 -1.30
CA PHE A 74 -7.96 7.16 -0.39
C PHE A 74 -7.86 6.58 1.01
N THR A 75 -8.19 7.39 2.00
CA THR A 75 -8.35 6.97 3.40
C THR A 75 -9.76 7.27 3.87
N SER A 76 -10.37 6.32 4.57
CA SER A 76 -11.69 6.45 5.20
C SER A 76 -11.62 5.99 6.67
N GLY A 77 -12.52 6.52 7.50
CA GLY A 77 -12.75 6.03 8.86
C GLY A 77 -13.48 4.68 8.92
N ASP A 78 -14.06 4.23 7.80
CA ASP A 78 -14.82 2.99 7.70
C ASP A 78 -13.94 1.74 7.60
N THR A 79 -14.52 0.57 7.87
CA THR A 79 -13.84 -0.71 7.70
C THR A 79 -13.67 -1.09 6.22
N PRO A 80 -12.69 -1.95 5.87
CA PRO A 80 -12.55 -2.48 4.52
C PRO A 80 -13.83 -3.12 3.96
N ASP A 81 -14.56 -3.88 4.80
CA ASP A 81 -15.85 -4.49 4.43
C ASP A 81 -16.90 -3.47 4.01
N GLN A 82 -16.98 -2.34 4.73
CA GLN A 82 -17.92 -1.25 4.39
C GLN A 82 -17.53 -0.60 3.05
N VAL A 83 -16.23 -0.40 2.82
CA VAL A 83 -15.71 0.12 1.55
C VAL A 83 -16.04 -0.83 0.40
N ALA A 84 -15.76 -2.12 0.57
CA ALA A 84 -16.06 -3.15 -0.42
C ALA A 84 -17.56 -3.22 -0.72
N SER A 85 -18.41 -3.26 0.31
CA SER A 85 -19.87 -3.32 0.17
C SER A 85 -20.45 -2.12 -0.59
N PHE A 86 -19.91 -0.92 -0.35
CA PHE A 86 -20.28 0.28 -1.10
C PHE A 86 -19.97 0.12 -2.58
N PHE A 87 -18.74 -0.27 -2.92
CA PHE A 87 -18.32 -0.39 -4.31
C PHE A 87 -19.01 -1.55 -5.02
N GLU A 88 -19.26 -2.68 -4.37
CA GLU A 88 -20.09 -3.76 -4.92
C GLU A 88 -21.47 -3.24 -5.32
N THR A 89 -22.10 -2.42 -4.46
CA THR A 89 -23.43 -1.87 -4.72
C THR A 89 -23.41 -0.82 -5.84
N GLN A 90 -22.50 0.14 -5.76
CA GLN A 90 -22.46 1.27 -6.71
C GLN A 90 -22.01 0.84 -8.11
N LEU A 91 -21.05 -0.10 -8.19
CA LEU A 91 -20.54 -0.60 -9.47
C LEU A 91 -21.51 -1.53 -10.19
N GLU A 92 -22.60 -1.97 -9.54
CA GLU A 92 -23.69 -2.66 -10.24
C GLU A 92 -24.62 -1.72 -11.03
N THR A 93 -24.43 -0.40 -10.92
CA THR A 93 -25.16 0.60 -11.70
C THR A 93 -24.54 0.78 -13.09
N TRP A 94 -25.36 0.91 -14.14
CA TRP A 94 -24.86 1.19 -15.50
C TRP A 94 -24.04 2.50 -15.52
N PRO A 95 -22.87 2.56 -16.18
CA PRO A 95 -22.30 1.59 -17.11
C PRO A 95 -21.35 0.56 -16.47
N TRP A 96 -21.16 0.59 -15.15
CA TRP A 96 -20.23 -0.29 -14.45
C TRP A 96 -20.81 -1.69 -14.26
N ARG A 97 -19.99 -2.67 -13.90
CA ARG A 97 -20.40 -3.98 -13.39
C ARG A 97 -19.33 -4.53 -12.45
N VAL A 98 -19.72 -5.32 -11.46
CA VAL A 98 -18.78 -6.15 -10.70
C VAL A 98 -18.45 -7.39 -11.55
N THR A 99 -17.18 -7.78 -11.58
CA THR A 99 -16.71 -8.98 -12.27
C THR A 99 -16.16 -10.05 -11.33
N GLY A 100 -15.98 -9.71 -10.06
CA GLY A 100 -15.60 -10.64 -9.00
C GLY A 100 -15.26 -9.92 -7.70
N SER A 101 -15.13 -10.67 -6.61
CA SER A 101 -14.64 -10.14 -5.34
C SER A 101 -13.83 -11.18 -4.56
N THR A 102 -12.93 -10.71 -3.71
CA THR A 102 -12.15 -11.52 -2.75
C THR A 102 -12.22 -10.88 -1.37
N SER A 103 -12.08 -11.69 -0.32
CA SER A 103 -12.21 -11.26 1.08
C SER A 103 -10.88 -11.16 1.85
N SER A 104 -9.74 -11.34 1.17
CA SER A 104 -8.42 -11.23 1.80
C SER A 104 -7.31 -10.94 0.78
N PRO A 105 -6.99 -9.66 0.52
CA PRO A 105 -7.68 -8.46 1.01
C PRO A 105 -9.06 -8.27 0.36
N ASP A 106 -9.88 -7.41 0.95
CA ASP A 106 -11.18 -7.03 0.39
C ASP A 106 -10.98 -6.31 -0.94
N THR A 107 -11.17 -7.05 -2.03
CA THR A 107 -10.91 -6.58 -3.39
C THR A 107 -12.15 -6.78 -4.24
N ILE A 108 -12.60 -5.72 -4.89
CA ILE A 108 -13.71 -5.74 -5.85
C ILE A 108 -13.15 -5.53 -7.25
N TYR A 109 -13.32 -6.51 -8.13
CA TYR A 109 -12.98 -6.40 -9.54
C TYR A 109 -14.18 -5.85 -10.31
N PHE A 110 -13.94 -4.93 -11.22
CA PHE A 110 -15.00 -4.31 -12.01
C PHE A 110 -14.61 -4.08 -13.47
N GLY A 111 -15.60 -3.79 -14.29
CA GLY A 111 -15.40 -3.30 -15.64
C GLY A 111 -16.60 -2.51 -16.14
N ARG A 112 -16.53 -2.01 -17.37
CA ARG A 112 -17.68 -1.35 -18.00
C ARG A 112 -18.50 -2.30 -18.87
N ARG A 113 -19.81 -2.12 -18.89
CA ARG A 113 -20.77 -2.83 -19.76
C ARG A 113 -20.65 -2.39 -21.21
N ASP A 114 -20.24 -1.14 -21.45
CA ASP A 114 -20.05 -0.53 -22.78
C ASP A 114 -18.63 -0.70 -23.35
N SER A 115 -17.70 -1.34 -22.62
CA SER A 115 -16.33 -1.60 -23.08
C SER A 115 -15.80 -2.93 -22.51
N THR A 116 -15.29 -3.81 -23.38
CA THR A 116 -14.68 -5.09 -22.95
C THR A 116 -13.28 -4.91 -22.38
N ASN A 117 -12.63 -3.77 -22.65
CA ASN A 117 -11.24 -3.52 -22.27
C ASN A 117 -11.14 -2.64 -21.02
N ALA A 118 -12.20 -1.90 -20.68
CA ALA A 118 -12.24 -1.05 -19.51
C ALA A 118 -12.47 -1.88 -18.24
N THR A 119 -11.42 -2.06 -17.45
CA THR A 119 -11.43 -2.87 -16.22
C THR A 119 -10.68 -2.18 -15.09
N GLY A 120 -10.93 -2.65 -13.87
CA GLY A 120 -10.24 -2.16 -12.70
C GLY A 120 -10.52 -2.98 -11.47
N GLU A 121 -9.94 -2.52 -10.37
CA GLU A 121 -10.13 -3.09 -9.04
C GLU A 121 -10.19 -2.00 -7.97
N VAL A 122 -10.94 -2.27 -6.92
CA VAL A 122 -10.90 -1.54 -5.66
C VAL A 122 -10.33 -2.49 -4.62
N GLN A 123 -9.18 -2.16 -4.04
CA GLN A 123 -8.60 -2.93 -2.95
C GLN A 123 -8.65 -2.12 -1.67
N ALA A 124 -9.32 -2.63 -0.63
CA ALA A 124 -9.41 -2.03 0.69
C ALA A 124 -8.57 -2.80 1.71
N LEU A 125 -7.83 -2.05 2.54
CA LEU A 125 -6.94 -2.59 3.56
C LEU A 125 -7.24 -1.93 4.90
N ALA A 126 -7.25 -2.74 5.95
CA ALA A 126 -7.42 -2.24 7.31
C ALA A 126 -6.21 -1.39 7.72
N THR A 127 -6.49 -0.29 8.39
CA THR A 127 -5.48 0.57 9.03
C THR A 127 -5.82 0.75 10.50
N ARG A 128 -4.95 1.45 11.25
CA ARG A 128 -5.19 1.75 12.66
C ARG A 128 -6.46 2.58 12.90
N PHE A 129 -6.90 3.37 11.91
CA PHE A 129 -7.95 4.39 12.06
C PHE A 129 -9.16 4.17 11.15
N GLY A 130 -9.28 3.01 10.51
CA GLY A 130 -10.29 2.74 9.48
C GLY A 130 -9.68 1.94 8.34
N SER A 131 -9.81 2.44 7.11
CA SER A 131 -9.31 1.77 5.91
C SER A 131 -8.53 2.71 5.00
N GLN A 132 -7.57 2.11 4.28
CA GLN A 132 -6.98 2.71 3.09
C GLN A 132 -7.44 1.87 1.91
N PHE A 133 -7.98 2.50 0.88
CA PHE A 133 -8.36 1.80 -0.32
C PHE A 133 -7.73 2.43 -1.56
N THR A 134 -7.45 1.59 -2.55
CA THR A 134 -6.86 1.97 -3.82
C THR A 134 -7.76 1.52 -4.95
N ILE A 135 -8.03 2.45 -5.87
CA ILE A 135 -8.77 2.19 -7.09
C ILE A 135 -7.76 2.19 -8.24
N SER A 136 -7.64 1.07 -8.92
CA SER A 136 -6.83 0.92 -10.12
C SER A 136 -7.75 0.73 -11.32
N TYR A 137 -7.58 1.53 -12.37
CA TYR A 137 -8.46 1.53 -13.54
C TYR A 137 -7.66 1.62 -14.84
N THR A 138 -8.02 0.77 -15.80
CA THR A 138 -7.49 0.76 -17.17
C THR A 138 -8.66 0.98 -18.13
N PRO A 139 -8.71 2.07 -18.91
CA PRO A 139 -9.79 2.38 -19.84
C PRO A 139 -9.79 1.51 -21.11
#